data_AF-A0A4P5Y6Q3-F1
#
_entry.id   AF-A0A4P5Y6Q3-F1
#
_cell.length_a   1.000
_cell.length_b   1.000
_cell.length_c   1.000
_cell.angle_alpha   90.00
_cell.angle_beta   90.00
_cell.angle_gamma   90.00
#
_symmetry.space_group_name_H-M   'P 1'
#
loop_
_entity.id
_entity.type
_entity.pdbx_description
1 polymer ?
#
loop_
_entity_poly.entity_id
_entity_poly.type
_entity_poly.pdbx_seq_one_letter_code
_entity_poly.pdbx_strand_id
1 'polypeptide(L)'
;MNRSLIGDVLLLLVICGCGSNAPTVFPVDKTRAKLQAISGAYMAATTQANRAPAKPIELLPFLGDASVTEEQKREKLRSDNDGEEFVIAWGVDFRKQAEDIHSRDVIFAYEKRGKGGQRYVLKLPTDIFVIPDDVFQKSQFSKGYEPSP
;
A
#
# COMPACT_ATOMS: atom_id res chain seq x y z
N MET A 1 -28.77 81.41 0.50
CA MET A 1 -27.37 81.32 0.95
C MET A 1 -27.24 80.17 1.91
N ASN A 2 -26.16 79.42 1.75
CA ASN A 2 -25.56 78.45 2.68
C ASN A 2 -26.09 77.01 2.64
N ARG A 3 -25.31 76.23 1.89
CA ARG A 3 -25.26 74.78 1.69
C ARG A 3 -24.91 74.06 3.00
N SER A 4 -25.38 72.83 3.17
CA SER A 4 -24.55 71.79 3.79
C SER A 4 -24.96 70.42 3.26
N LEU A 5 -24.04 69.83 2.49
CA LEU A 5 -24.18 68.56 1.77
C LEU A 5 -24.07 67.40 2.77
N ILE A 6 -25.01 66.46 2.63
CA ILE A 6 -25.08 65.18 3.31
C ILE A 6 -23.78 64.42 3.01
N GLY A 7 -22.99 64.16 4.05
CA GLY A 7 -21.76 63.39 3.96
C GLY A 7 -22.08 61.91 3.88
N ASP A 8 -22.10 61.37 2.67
CA ASP A 8 -22.13 59.93 2.41
C ASP A 8 -20.80 59.31 2.88
N VAL A 9 -20.81 58.75 4.09
CA VAL A 9 -19.73 57.90 4.60
C VAL A 9 -19.83 56.55 3.91
N LEU A 10 -19.13 56.43 2.78
CA LEU A 10 -18.97 55.19 2.01
C LEU A 10 -18.07 54.23 2.81
N LEU A 11 -18.71 53.36 3.59
CA LEU A 11 -18.07 52.27 4.34
C LEU A 11 -17.59 51.18 3.35
N LEU A 12 -16.34 51.30 2.90
CA LEU A 12 -15.63 50.28 2.12
C LEU A 12 -15.30 49.08 3.02
N LEU A 13 -16.24 48.14 3.11
CA LEU A 13 -16.07 46.82 3.68
C LEU A 13 -15.14 46.00 2.75
N VAL A 14 -13.84 46.05 3.00
CA VAL A 14 -12.85 45.17 2.37
C VAL A 14 -13.05 43.77 2.95
N ILE A 15 -13.83 42.96 2.25
CA ILE A 15 -13.95 41.53 2.52
C ILE A 15 -12.66 40.89 2.00
N CYS A 16 -11.62 40.87 2.83
CA CYS A 16 -10.47 39.98 2.62
C CYS A 16 -10.97 38.54 2.77
N GLY A 17 -11.45 37.97 1.67
CA GLY A 17 -11.68 36.54 1.53
C GLY A 17 -10.34 35.83 1.68
N CYS A 18 -10.03 35.40 2.89
CA CYS A 18 -8.95 34.48 3.16
C CYS A 18 -9.34 33.16 2.48
N GLY A 19 -8.82 32.93 1.28
CA GLY A 19 -8.98 31.70 0.54
C GLY A 19 -8.30 30.58 1.32
N SER A 20 -9.07 29.93 2.20
CA SER A 20 -8.68 28.69 2.86
C SER A 20 -8.61 27.61 1.79
N ASN A 21 -7.47 27.52 1.09
CA ASN A 21 -7.09 26.34 0.34
C ASN A 21 -6.83 25.24 1.38
N ALA A 22 -7.90 24.60 1.83
CA ALA A 22 -7.80 23.40 2.64
C ALA A 22 -6.96 22.39 1.84
N PRO A 23 -5.85 21.87 2.39
CA PRO A 23 -5.03 20.92 1.67
C PRO A 23 -5.90 19.72 1.28
N THR A 24 -5.88 19.38 -0.01
CA THR A 24 -6.54 18.18 -0.53
C THR A 24 -5.89 16.97 0.13
N VAL A 25 -6.55 16.40 1.13
CA VAL A 25 -6.13 15.13 1.74
C VAL A 25 -6.45 14.02 0.74
N PHE A 26 -5.45 13.55 0.01
CA PHE A 26 -5.61 12.36 -0.80
C PHE A 26 -5.86 11.17 0.14
N PRO A 27 -6.90 10.36 -0.11
CA PRO A 27 -7.15 9.16 0.69
C PRO A 27 -5.93 8.26 0.63
N VAL A 28 -5.43 7.86 1.80
CA VAL A 28 -4.32 6.91 1.90
C VAL A 28 -4.79 5.55 1.40
N ASP A 29 -4.10 5.02 0.40
CA ASP A 29 -4.30 3.66 -0.10
C ASP A 29 -3.81 2.64 0.93
N LYS A 30 -4.76 2.15 1.75
CA LYS A 30 -4.48 1.24 2.87
C LYS A 30 -3.96 -0.12 2.39
N THR A 31 -4.47 -0.64 1.28
CA THR A 31 -4.01 -1.91 0.69
C THR A 31 -2.55 -1.82 0.27
N ARG A 32 -2.16 -0.72 -0.40
CA ARG A 32 -0.75 -0.46 -0.73
C ARG A 32 0.12 -0.36 0.52
N ALA A 33 -0.32 0.37 1.55
CA ALA A 33 0.42 0.47 2.81
C ALA A 33 0.62 -0.88 3.51
N LYS A 34 -0.39 -1.76 3.47
CA LYS A 34 -0.28 -3.13 3.99
C LYS A 34 0.71 -3.98 3.19
N LEU A 35 0.70 -3.91 1.84
CA LEU A 35 1.70 -4.59 1.01
C LEU A 35 3.13 -4.08 1.25
N GLN A 36 3.31 -2.77 1.48
CA GLN A 36 4.60 -2.21 1.87
C GLN A 36 5.08 -2.78 3.22
N ALA A 37 4.17 -2.87 4.20
CA ALA A 37 4.48 -3.46 5.50
C ALA A 37 4.86 -4.95 5.38
N ILE A 38 4.15 -5.72 4.54
CA ILE A 38 4.46 -7.11 4.24
C ILE A 38 5.86 -7.24 3.64
N SER A 39 6.18 -6.41 2.63
CA SER A 39 7.49 -6.41 1.98
C SER A 39 8.62 -6.14 2.99
N GLY A 40 8.48 -5.10 3.80
CA GLY A 40 9.47 -4.74 4.81
C GLY A 40 9.63 -5.82 5.89
N ALA A 41 8.52 -6.38 6.37
CA ALA A 41 8.53 -7.45 7.35
C ALA A 41 9.22 -8.71 6.80
N TYR A 42 8.99 -9.05 5.54
CA TYR A 42 9.56 -10.25 4.93
C TYR A 42 11.07 -10.10 4.72
N MET A 43 11.50 -8.88 4.34
CA MET A 43 12.91 -8.52 4.27
C MET A 43 13.61 -8.63 5.63
N ALA A 44 13.00 -8.06 6.67
CA ALA A 44 13.53 -8.11 8.02
C ALA A 44 13.62 -9.56 8.54
N ALA A 45 12.55 -10.34 8.36
CA ALA A 45 12.50 -11.74 8.77
C ALA A 45 13.57 -12.59 8.07
N THR A 46 13.74 -12.40 6.76
CA THR A 46 14.75 -13.15 5.99
C THR A 46 16.17 -12.80 6.43
N THR A 47 16.42 -11.51 6.67
CA THR A 47 17.73 -11.04 7.11
C THR A 47 18.07 -11.55 8.50
N GLN A 48 17.12 -11.46 9.45
CA GLN A 48 17.34 -11.88 10.83
C GLN A 48 17.47 -13.40 10.98
N ALA A 49 16.65 -14.18 10.27
CA ALA A 49 16.69 -15.64 10.34
C ALA A 49 17.70 -16.28 9.37
N ASN A 50 18.36 -15.47 8.53
CA ASN A 50 19.18 -15.90 7.41
C ASN A 50 18.49 -16.89 6.43
N ARG A 51 17.16 -16.93 6.41
CA ARG A 51 16.31 -17.77 5.54
C ARG A 51 14.97 -17.11 5.29
N ALA A 52 14.35 -17.36 4.14
CA ALA A 52 13.02 -16.84 3.84
C ALA A 52 11.95 -17.38 4.83
N PRO A 53 10.96 -16.57 5.22
CA PRO A 53 9.78 -17.02 5.95
C PRO A 53 9.02 -18.11 5.21
N ALA A 54 8.70 -19.20 5.90
CA ALA A 54 7.99 -20.35 5.31
C ALA A 54 6.46 -20.28 5.52
N LYS A 55 5.99 -19.41 6.41
CA LYS A 55 4.58 -19.35 6.81
C LYS A 55 4.23 -18.00 7.47
N PRO A 56 2.96 -17.60 7.50
CA PRO A 56 2.52 -16.30 8.03
C PRO A 56 2.98 -16.00 9.46
N ILE A 57 3.00 -17.01 10.34
CA ILE A 57 3.38 -16.82 11.76
C ILE A 57 4.83 -16.33 11.92
N GLU A 58 5.71 -16.64 10.97
CA GLU A 58 7.11 -16.18 10.99
C GLU A 58 7.24 -14.69 10.64
N LEU A 59 6.20 -14.09 10.04
CA LEU A 59 6.18 -12.69 9.62
C LEU A 59 5.63 -11.76 10.71
N LEU A 60 4.76 -12.26 11.59
CA LEU A 60 4.09 -11.46 12.62
C LEU A 60 5.04 -10.66 13.52
N PRO A 61 6.19 -11.20 13.99
CA PRO A 61 7.12 -10.42 14.82
C PRO A 61 7.66 -9.15 14.14
N PHE A 62 7.59 -9.09 12.82
CA PHE A 62 8.15 -8.02 11.99
C PHE A 62 7.08 -7.05 11.45
N LEU A 63 5.80 -7.28 11.73
CA LEU A 63 4.69 -6.47 11.24
C LEU A 63 4.30 -5.40 12.27
N GLY A 64 4.85 -4.20 12.14
CA GLY A 64 4.58 -3.09 13.07
C GLY A 64 5.49 -3.08 14.28
N ASP A 65 5.14 -2.28 15.29
CA ASP A 65 5.94 -2.10 16.52
C ASP A 65 5.42 -2.96 17.70
N ALA A 66 6.11 -2.88 18.83
CA ALA A 66 5.80 -3.65 20.03
C ALA A 66 4.45 -3.29 20.69
N SER A 67 3.83 -2.16 20.33
CA SER A 67 2.52 -1.75 20.85
C SER A 67 1.34 -2.36 20.07
N VAL A 68 1.61 -2.95 18.90
CA VAL A 68 0.59 -3.58 18.04
C VAL A 68 0.29 -5.01 18.51
N THR A 69 -0.99 -5.33 18.70
CA THR A 69 -1.42 -6.67 19.10
C THR A 69 -1.25 -7.69 17.98
N GLU A 70 -1.12 -8.97 18.32
CA GLU A 70 -1.04 -10.06 17.33
C GLU A 70 -2.23 -10.11 16.36
N GLU A 71 -3.41 -9.71 16.80
CA GLU A 71 -4.60 -9.59 15.93
C GLU A 71 -4.45 -8.46 14.91
N GLN A 72 -4.00 -7.28 15.35
CA GLN A 72 -3.74 -6.15 14.46
C GLN A 72 -2.61 -6.45 13.47
N LYS A 73 -1.62 -7.27 13.87
CA LYS A 73 -0.57 -7.77 12.98
C LYS A 73 -1.14 -8.71 11.91
N ARG A 74 -2.02 -9.64 12.29
CA ARG A 74 -2.73 -10.50 11.34
C ARG A 74 -3.60 -9.70 10.38
N GLU A 75 -4.23 -8.63 10.85
CA GLU A 75 -5.02 -7.74 10.00
C GLU A 75 -4.18 -7.03 8.91
N LYS A 76 -2.88 -6.82 9.14
CA LYS A 76 -1.98 -6.32 8.09
C LYS A 76 -1.78 -7.31 6.94
N LEU A 77 -2.12 -8.59 7.14
CA LEU A 77 -2.09 -9.62 6.10
C LEU A 77 -3.40 -9.73 5.31
N ARG A 78 -4.38 -8.85 5.55
CA ARG A 78 -5.66 -8.82 4.84
C ARG A 78 -5.78 -7.57 3.97
N SER A 79 -6.18 -7.71 2.71
CA SER A 79 -6.43 -6.55 1.85
C SER A 79 -7.68 -5.80 2.32
N ASP A 80 -7.59 -4.47 2.41
CA ASP A 80 -8.76 -3.61 2.61
C ASP A 80 -9.63 -3.49 1.34
N ASN A 81 -9.11 -3.92 0.19
CA ASN A 81 -9.77 -3.74 -1.09
C ASN A 81 -10.67 -4.94 -1.46
N ASP A 82 -10.20 -6.18 -1.30
CA ASP A 82 -11.03 -7.39 -1.51
C ASP A 82 -11.49 -8.10 -0.23
N GLY A 83 -10.98 -7.70 0.94
CA GLY A 83 -11.34 -8.26 2.25
C GLY A 83 -10.70 -9.62 2.56
N GLU A 84 -9.90 -10.17 1.66
CA GLU A 84 -9.26 -11.48 1.79
C GLU A 84 -7.82 -11.36 2.29
N GLU A 85 -7.28 -12.46 2.81
CA GLU A 85 -5.85 -12.51 3.12
C GLU A 85 -5.03 -12.40 1.83
N PHE A 86 -3.95 -11.62 1.87
CA PHE A 86 -2.99 -11.57 0.78
C PHE A 86 -2.39 -12.96 0.58
N VAL A 87 -2.25 -13.31 -0.69
CA VAL A 87 -1.51 -14.48 -1.08
C VAL A 87 -0.04 -14.09 -1.19
N ILE A 88 0.82 -14.78 -0.45
CA ILE A 88 2.26 -14.50 -0.37
C ILE A 88 3.02 -15.76 -0.79
N ALA A 89 4.00 -15.61 -1.67
CA ALA A 89 4.91 -16.69 -2.05
C ALA A 89 5.92 -16.95 -0.91
N TRP A 90 5.58 -17.89 -0.03
CA TRP A 90 6.42 -18.29 1.09
C TRP A 90 7.67 -19.06 0.64
N GLY A 91 8.77 -18.94 1.38
CA GLY A 91 10.02 -19.62 1.09
C GLY A 91 10.88 -18.99 -0.02
N VAL A 92 10.45 -17.86 -0.59
CA VAL A 92 11.18 -17.16 -1.66
C VAL A 92 12.23 -16.21 -1.05
N ASP A 93 13.51 -16.50 -1.27
CA ASP A 93 14.60 -15.65 -0.80
C ASP A 93 14.89 -14.52 -1.78
N PHE A 94 14.46 -13.29 -1.46
CA PHE A 94 14.67 -12.11 -2.32
C PHE A 94 16.15 -11.82 -2.58
N ARG A 95 17.05 -12.20 -1.67
CA ARG A 95 18.49 -11.97 -1.84
C ARG A 95 19.02 -12.74 -3.04
N LYS A 96 18.53 -13.98 -3.22
CA LYS A 96 18.86 -14.84 -4.36
C LYS A 96 18.13 -14.41 -5.63
N GLN A 97 16.91 -13.90 -5.51
CA GLN A 97 16.14 -13.42 -6.67
C GLN A 97 16.75 -12.14 -7.25
N ALA A 98 17.27 -11.24 -6.41
CA ALA A 98 17.90 -9.99 -6.86
C ALA A 98 19.11 -10.19 -7.79
N GLU A 99 19.72 -11.38 -7.79
CA GLU A 99 20.79 -11.77 -8.70
C GLU A 99 20.29 -12.05 -10.14
N ASP A 100 18.99 -12.32 -10.31
CA ASP A 100 18.35 -12.56 -11.60
C ASP A 100 17.63 -11.28 -12.08
N ILE A 101 18.07 -10.73 -13.22
CA ILE A 101 17.48 -9.50 -13.80
C ILE A 101 16.00 -9.67 -14.17
N HIS A 102 15.55 -10.91 -14.43
CA HIS A 102 14.16 -11.22 -14.76
C HIS A 102 13.27 -11.31 -13.51
N SER A 103 13.84 -11.33 -12.30
CA SER A 103 13.09 -11.40 -11.05
C SER A 103 12.20 -10.18 -10.79
N ARG A 104 12.50 -9.03 -11.42
CA ARG A 104 11.75 -7.77 -11.21
C ARG A 104 10.31 -7.83 -11.72
N ASP A 105 10.01 -8.74 -12.65
CA ASP A 105 8.66 -8.92 -13.17
C ASP A 105 7.85 -10.00 -12.45
N VAL A 106 8.46 -10.65 -11.47
CA VAL A 106 7.87 -11.75 -10.72
C VAL A 106 6.96 -11.22 -9.62
N ILE A 107 5.70 -11.65 -9.63
CA ILE A 107 4.74 -11.40 -8.56
C ILE A 107 5.10 -12.26 -7.35
N PHE A 108 5.23 -11.60 -6.19
CA PHE A 108 5.61 -12.18 -4.92
C PHE A 108 4.46 -12.22 -3.91
N ALA A 109 3.65 -11.17 -3.85
CA ALA A 109 2.41 -11.18 -3.07
C ALA A 109 1.28 -10.46 -3.83
N TYR A 110 0.03 -10.83 -3.58
CA TYR A 110 -1.10 -10.26 -4.31
C TYR A 110 -2.43 -10.44 -3.54
N GLU A 111 -3.46 -9.66 -3.89
CA GLU A 111 -4.79 -9.88 -3.31
C GLU A 111 -5.42 -11.16 -3.83
N LYS A 112 -6.10 -11.93 -2.99
CA LYS A 112 -6.62 -13.24 -3.41
C LYS A 112 -7.66 -13.17 -4.52
N ARG A 113 -8.58 -12.20 -4.44
CA ARG A 113 -9.69 -12.02 -5.39
C ARG A 113 -9.51 -10.76 -6.24
N GLY A 114 -8.96 -9.69 -5.67
CA GLY A 114 -8.99 -8.37 -6.30
C GLY A 114 -10.40 -7.76 -6.29
N LYS A 115 -10.54 -6.55 -6.87
CA LYS A 115 -11.81 -5.82 -6.94
C LYS A 115 -11.87 -4.96 -8.20
N GLY A 116 -13.01 -5.00 -8.89
CA GLY A 116 -13.24 -4.20 -10.10
C GLY A 116 -12.39 -4.63 -11.29
N GLY A 117 -12.14 -5.94 -11.44
CA GLY A 117 -11.33 -6.51 -12.53
C GLY A 117 -9.84 -6.20 -12.43
N GLN A 118 -9.38 -5.76 -11.26
CA GLN A 118 -8.01 -5.35 -10.99
C GLN A 118 -7.56 -5.87 -9.62
N ARG A 119 -6.25 -5.96 -9.46
CA ARG A 119 -5.63 -6.55 -8.27
C ARG A 119 -4.36 -5.81 -7.88
N TYR A 120 -4.19 -5.57 -6.58
CA TYR A 120 -2.90 -5.17 -6.05
C TYR A 120 -1.92 -6.33 -6.08
N VAL A 121 -0.72 -6.07 -6.59
CA VAL A 121 0.40 -7.02 -6.66
C VAL A 121 1.66 -6.35 -6.13
N LEU A 122 2.46 -7.13 -5.42
CA LEU A 122 3.81 -6.82 -4.98
C LEU A 122 4.78 -7.65 -5.84
N LYS A 123 5.59 -6.97 -6.64
CA LYS A 123 6.70 -7.54 -7.41
C LYS A 123 8.01 -7.35 -6.65
N LEU A 124 8.98 -8.22 -6.92
CA LEU A 124 10.29 -8.12 -6.29
C LEU A 124 11.11 -6.92 -6.82
N PRO A 125 11.94 -6.29 -5.97
CA PRO A 125 12.06 -6.56 -4.54
C PRO A 125 10.94 -5.93 -3.70
N THR A 126 10.33 -4.82 -4.12
CA THR A 126 9.37 -4.05 -3.30
C THR A 126 8.31 -3.26 -4.09
N ASP A 127 8.17 -3.50 -5.40
CA ASP A 127 7.32 -2.65 -6.24
C ASP A 127 5.85 -3.07 -6.18
N ILE A 128 4.96 -2.12 -5.92
CA ILE A 128 3.52 -2.39 -5.80
C ILE A 128 2.77 -1.77 -6.97
N PHE A 129 2.00 -2.60 -7.67
CA PHE A 129 1.18 -2.23 -8.82
C PHE A 129 -0.28 -2.61 -8.59
N VAL A 130 -1.18 -1.89 -9.25
CA VAL A 130 -2.54 -2.35 -9.51
C VAL A 130 -2.56 -2.80 -10.96
N ILE A 131 -2.86 -4.08 -11.20
CA ILE A 131 -2.89 -4.64 -12.55
C ILE A 131 -4.26 -5.23 -12.86
N PRO A 132 -4.72 -5.17 -14.13
CA PRO A 132 -5.91 -5.87 -14.57
C PRO A 132 -5.81 -7.40 -14.36
N ASP A 133 -6.94 -8.05 -14.10
CA ASP A 133 -6.99 -9.50 -13.87
C ASP A 133 -6.46 -10.28 -15.08
N ASP A 134 -6.72 -9.84 -16.31
CA ASP A 134 -6.23 -10.52 -17.51
C ASP A 134 -4.70 -10.42 -17.68
N VAL A 135 -4.10 -9.35 -17.14
CA VAL A 135 -2.63 -9.20 -17.03
C VAL A 135 -2.10 -10.09 -15.91
N PHE A 136 -2.79 -10.13 -14.76
CA PHE A 136 -2.43 -11.00 -13.64
C PHE A 136 -2.36 -12.47 -14.04
N GLN A 137 -3.36 -12.97 -14.78
CA GLN A 137 -3.41 -14.37 -15.26
C GLN A 137 -2.23 -14.75 -16.19
N LYS A 138 -1.61 -13.77 -16.84
CA LYS A 138 -0.46 -13.96 -17.75
C LYS A 138 0.87 -13.61 -17.09
N SER A 139 0.85 -13.18 -15.84
CA SER A 139 2.03 -12.71 -15.12
C SER A 139 2.90 -13.88 -14.66
N GLN A 140 4.17 -13.57 -14.41
CA GLN A 140 5.11 -14.54 -13.87
C GLN A 140 5.03 -14.56 -12.34
N PHE A 141 5.07 -15.75 -11.77
CA PHE A 141 5.07 -15.97 -10.32
C PHE A 141 6.42 -16.58 -9.90
N SER A 142 6.77 -16.37 -8.65
CA SER A 142 8.07 -16.81 -8.11
C SER A 142 8.23 -18.33 -8.21
N LYS A 143 9.41 -18.77 -8.65
CA LYS A 143 9.76 -20.19 -8.79
C LYS A 143 9.44 -20.95 -7.50
N GLY A 144 8.70 -22.05 -7.62
CA GLY A 144 8.24 -22.87 -6.49
C GLY A 144 6.87 -22.49 -5.93
N TYR A 145 6.18 -21.51 -6.53
CA TYR A 145 4.83 -21.12 -6.19
C TYR A 145 3.91 -21.19 -7.41
N GLU A 146 2.84 -21.98 -7.34
CA GLU A 146 1.73 -21.95 -8.30
C GLU A 146 0.54 -21.23 -7.65
N PRO A 147 0.00 -20.17 -8.28
CA PRO A 147 -1.18 -19.51 -7.77
C PRO A 147 -2.36 -20.49 -7.81
N SER A 148 -3.07 -20.63 -6.69
CA SER A 148 -4.38 -21.30 -6.72
C SER A 148 -5.35 -20.44 -7.55
N PRO A 149 -6.20 -21.05 -8.41
CA PRO A 149 -7.20 -20.32 -9.19
C PRO A 149 -8.18 -19.54 -8.30
#